data_AF-A0A9E3KEP2-F1
#
_entry.id   AF-A0A9E3KEP2-F1
#
_cell.length_a   1.000
_cell.length_b   1.000
_cell.length_c   1.000
_cell.angle_alpha   90.00
_cell.angle_beta   90.00
_cell.angle_gamma   90.00
#
_symmetry.space_group_name_H-M   'P 1'
#
loop_
_entity.id
_entity.type
_entity.pdbx_description
1 polymer ?
#
loop_
_entity_poly.entity_id
_entity_poly.type
_entity_poly.pdbx_seq_one_letter_code
_entity_poly.pdbx_strand_id
1 'polypeptide(L)'
;MKQIKVNVYPETESPKLFKNKFLELLTKTHPVVIDGMYVVFSYFSISHFYNTYHPSVWLVVGLFLAGFFSWSLAEYLMHRFLYHKIEDATYDTGFQYIFHGIHHEYPNDKTRLVLPVIPSLLIASIFFGIFYLAMGKFAFAFSPGFVVGYCAYMTVHYTIHKVPSPKRFNFWWRFHSIHHYQQHDRAFGVTSPIWDMVFGTMPEKNRKTVNISYKKRHSEPNG
;
A
#
# COMPACT_ATOMS: atom_id res chain seq x y z
N MET A 1 7.99 -17.63 21.08
CA MET A 1 8.06 -17.56 19.60
C MET A 1 9.49 -17.21 19.21
N LYS A 2 10.08 -17.89 18.22
CA LYS A 2 11.42 -17.57 17.71
C LYS A 2 11.34 -16.25 16.94
N GLN A 3 12.22 -15.30 17.26
CA GLN A 3 12.28 -14.05 16.50
C GLN A 3 12.93 -14.30 15.14
N ILE A 4 12.34 -13.75 14.09
CA ILE A 4 12.84 -13.82 12.72
C ILE A 4 13.85 -12.68 12.53
N LYS A 5 15.05 -13.01 12.06
CA LYS A 5 16.07 -11.99 11.80
C LYS A 5 15.77 -11.30 10.48
N VAL A 6 15.66 -9.97 10.50
CA VAL A 6 15.38 -9.16 9.32
C VAL A 6 16.47 -8.10 9.18
N ASN A 7 17.04 -7.97 7.99
CA ASN A 7 18.00 -6.91 7.69
C ASN A 7 17.27 -5.66 7.21
N VAL A 8 17.70 -4.49 7.68
CA VAL A 8 17.15 -3.20 7.24
C VAL A 8 18.30 -2.27 6.88
N TYR A 9 18.16 -1.57 5.74
CA TYR A 9 19.16 -0.68 5.18
C TYR A 9 18.58 0.74 5.02
N PRO A 10 18.45 1.49 6.12
CA PRO A 10 17.77 2.79 6.10
C PRO A 10 18.58 3.89 5.39
N GLU A 11 19.89 3.73 5.23
CA GLU A 11 20.75 4.75 4.62
C GLU A 11 21.06 4.47 3.14
N THR A 12 20.40 3.49 2.52
CA THR A 12 20.75 3.06 1.15
C THR A 12 19.53 2.95 0.25
N GLU A 13 19.71 3.26 -1.03
CA GLU A 13 18.72 2.94 -2.06
C GLU A 13 18.69 1.43 -2.33
N SER A 14 17.50 0.95 -2.70
CA SER A 14 17.30 -0.46 -2.98
C SER A 14 18.02 -0.91 -4.28
N PRO A 15 18.47 -2.17 -4.37
CA PRO A 15 19.18 -2.68 -5.53
C PRO A 15 18.32 -2.70 -6.80
N LYS A 16 18.94 -2.87 -7.96
CA LYS A 16 18.18 -3.18 -9.18
C LYS A 16 17.48 -4.52 -9.02
N LEU A 17 16.20 -4.55 -9.35
CA LEU A 17 15.39 -5.76 -9.36
C LEU A 17 15.52 -6.52 -10.67
N PHE A 18 15.75 -5.80 -11.77
CA PHE A 18 15.89 -6.39 -13.10
C PHE A 18 17.18 -5.94 -13.78
N LYS A 19 17.84 -6.88 -14.48
CA LYS A 19 18.96 -6.54 -15.39
C LYS A 19 18.49 -5.70 -16.58
N ASN A 20 17.26 -5.96 -17.04
CA ASN A 20 16.65 -5.22 -18.14
C ASN A 20 16.24 -3.80 -17.68
N LYS A 21 16.73 -2.77 -18.38
CA LYS A 21 16.49 -1.35 -18.04
C LYS A 21 15.01 -0.96 -18.08
N PHE A 22 14.25 -1.52 -19.02
CA PHE A 22 12.82 -1.24 -19.16
C PHE A 22 12.04 -1.83 -17.99
N LEU A 23 12.26 -3.11 -17.65
CA LEU A 23 11.64 -3.74 -16.49
C LEU A 23 12.01 -3.05 -15.17
N GLU A 24 13.26 -2.62 -15.03
CA GLU A 24 13.72 -1.85 -13.86
C GLU A 24 12.99 -0.50 -13.74
N LEU A 25 12.79 0.21 -14.84
CA LEU A 25 12.03 1.47 -14.86
C LEU A 25 10.58 1.26 -14.39
N LEU A 26 9.96 0.14 -14.76
CA LEU A 26 8.60 -0.23 -14.34
C LEU A 26 8.49 -0.53 -12.84
N THR A 27 9.59 -0.64 -12.11
CA THR A 27 9.58 -0.84 -10.65
C THR A 27 9.62 0.45 -9.84
N LYS A 28 9.79 1.60 -10.49
CA LYS A 28 9.98 2.90 -9.83
C LYS A 28 8.83 3.82 -10.18
N THR A 29 8.23 4.48 -9.19
CA THR A 29 7.16 5.45 -9.44
C THR A 29 7.11 6.52 -8.36
N HIS A 30 6.87 7.77 -8.78
CA HIS A 30 6.60 8.87 -7.86
C HIS A 30 5.10 8.90 -7.52
N PRO A 31 4.69 9.05 -6.25
CA PRO A 31 3.28 9.00 -5.84
C PRO A 31 2.34 9.92 -6.65
N VAL A 32 2.80 11.14 -6.95
CA VAL A 32 2.05 12.13 -7.76
C VAL A 32 1.61 11.60 -9.13
N VAL A 33 2.39 10.71 -9.75
CA VAL A 33 2.01 10.10 -11.03
C VAL A 33 0.77 9.22 -10.87
N ILE A 34 0.72 8.45 -9.79
CA ILE A 34 -0.42 7.58 -9.47
C ILE A 34 -1.64 8.42 -9.09
N ASP A 35 -1.46 9.45 -8.27
CA ASP A 35 -2.56 10.33 -7.88
C ASP A 35 -3.17 11.05 -9.09
N GLY A 36 -2.33 11.64 -9.95
CA GLY A 36 -2.80 12.31 -11.17
C GLY A 36 -3.56 11.36 -12.09
N MET A 37 -3.05 10.14 -12.28
CA MET A 37 -3.70 9.11 -13.08
C MET A 37 -5.09 8.74 -12.53
N TYR A 38 -5.22 8.52 -11.22
CA TYR A 38 -6.50 8.14 -10.63
C TYR A 38 -7.49 9.30 -10.49
N VAL A 39 -7.02 10.54 -10.37
CA VAL A 39 -7.88 11.73 -10.49
C VAL A 39 -8.49 11.80 -11.89
N VAL A 40 -7.67 11.62 -12.94
CA VAL A 40 -8.15 11.61 -14.33
C VAL A 40 -9.14 10.47 -14.58
N PHE A 41 -8.81 9.25 -14.15
CA PHE A 41 -9.73 8.11 -14.22
C PHE A 41 -11.05 8.38 -13.50
N SER A 42 -10.99 8.92 -12.28
CA SER A 42 -12.17 9.21 -11.47
C SER A 42 -13.09 10.21 -12.14
N TYR A 43 -12.52 11.29 -12.70
CA TYR A 43 -13.28 12.29 -13.44
C TYR A 43 -14.01 11.67 -14.64
N PHE A 44 -13.30 10.93 -15.50
CA PHE A 44 -13.91 10.34 -16.70
C PHE A 44 -14.92 9.24 -16.37
N SER A 45 -14.64 8.39 -15.36
CA SER A 45 -15.55 7.32 -14.94
C SER A 45 -16.86 7.87 -14.38
N ILE A 46 -16.79 8.85 -13.48
CA ILE A 46 -17.98 9.51 -12.92
C ILE A 46 -18.75 10.26 -14.02
N SER A 47 -18.03 10.99 -14.88
CA SER A 47 -18.64 11.74 -15.99
C SER A 47 -19.37 10.80 -16.96
N HIS A 48 -18.77 9.66 -17.30
CA HIS A 48 -19.41 8.64 -18.11
C HIS A 48 -20.69 8.12 -17.44
N PHE A 49 -20.61 7.74 -16.17
CA PHE A 49 -21.78 7.25 -15.43
C PHE A 49 -22.92 8.28 -15.40
N TYR A 50 -22.58 9.54 -15.13
CA TYR A 50 -23.56 10.61 -15.02
C TYR A 50 -24.23 10.94 -16.36
N ASN A 51 -23.43 11.06 -17.42
CA ASN A 51 -23.92 11.45 -18.74
C ASN A 51 -24.68 10.32 -19.46
N THR A 52 -24.36 9.05 -19.18
CA THR A 52 -25.02 7.91 -19.84
C THR A 52 -26.27 7.45 -19.11
N TYR A 53 -26.28 7.49 -17.77
CA TYR A 53 -27.36 6.88 -16.99
C TYR A 53 -28.21 7.87 -16.19
N HIS A 54 -27.85 9.16 -16.20
CA HIS A 54 -28.56 10.24 -15.51
C HIS A 54 -28.98 9.91 -14.06
N PRO A 55 -28.06 9.38 -13.22
CA PRO A 55 -28.35 9.09 -11.82
C PRO A 55 -28.59 10.37 -11.01
N SER A 56 -29.22 10.24 -9.84
CA SER A 56 -29.23 11.35 -8.89
C SER A 56 -27.82 11.64 -8.36
N VAL A 57 -27.51 12.90 -8.08
CA VAL A 57 -26.21 13.31 -7.50
C VAL A 57 -25.95 12.56 -6.18
N TRP A 58 -27.00 12.38 -5.36
CA TRP A 58 -26.90 11.65 -4.10
C TRP A 58 -26.51 10.18 -4.26
N LEU A 59 -26.97 9.52 -5.33
CA LEU A 59 -26.55 8.16 -5.63
C LEU A 59 -25.06 8.10 -5.99
N VAL A 60 -24.58 9.06 -6.80
CA VAL A 60 -23.16 9.15 -7.16
C VAL A 60 -22.31 9.36 -5.90
N VAL A 61 -22.68 10.32 -5.04
CA VAL A 61 -21.99 10.57 -3.77
C VAL A 61 -22.00 9.35 -2.87
N GLY A 62 -23.15 8.68 -2.74
CA GLY A 62 -23.29 7.47 -1.93
C GLY A 62 -22.39 6.33 -2.41
N LEU A 63 -22.39 6.05 -3.72
CA LEU A 63 -21.52 5.04 -4.33
C LEU A 63 -20.04 5.40 -4.19
N PHE A 64 -19.69 6.66 -4.39
CA PHE A 64 -18.32 7.13 -4.23
C PHE A 64 -17.84 6.94 -2.79
N LEU A 65 -18.61 7.37 -1.80
CA LEU A 65 -18.24 7.21 -0.38
C LEU A 65 -18.20 5.73 0.01
N ALA A 66 -19.12 4.91 -0.48
CA ALA A 66 -19.09 3.46 -0.28
C ALA A 66 -17.79 2.85 -0.84
N GLY A 67 -17.40 3.24 -2.05
CA GLY A 67 -16.12 2.87 -2.66
C GLY A 67 -14.93 3.30 -1.80
N PHE A 68 -14.89 4.57 -1.40
CA PHE A 68 -13.83 5.14 -0.58
C PHE A 68 -13.64 4.39 0.74
N PHE A 69 -14.71 4.14 1.49
CA PHE A 69 -14.60 3.41 2.75
C PHE A 69 -14.32 1.92 2.56
N SER A 70 -14.79 1.31 1.47
CA SER A 70 -14.48 -0.10 1.16
C SER A 70 -12.99 -0.33 0.87
N TRP A 71 -12.27 0.70 0.41
CA TRP A 71 -10.82 0.64 0.29
C TRP A 71 -10.15 0.28 1.62
N SER A 72 -10.63 0.79 2.76
CA SER A 72 -10.00 0.49 4.06
C SER A 72 -9.95 -1.01 4.37
N LEU A 73 -10.96 -1.78 3.92
CA LEU A 73 -10.98 -3.22 4.06
C LEU A 73 -10.00 -3.88 3.07
N ALA A 74 -10.01 -3.41 1.81
CA ALA A 74 -9.08 -3.90 0.80
C ALA A 74 -7.62 -3.65 1.20
N GLU A 75 -7.29 -2.47 1.73
CA GLU A 75 -6.01 -2.13 2.33
C GLU A 75 -5.59 -3.19 3.34
N TYR A 76 -6.44 -3.46 4.33
CA TYR A 76 -6.13 -4.43 5.38
C TYR A 76 -5.90 -5.84 4.80
N LEU A 77 -6.80 -6.31 3.93
CA LEU A 77 -6.72 -7.66 3.36
C LEU A 77 -5.48 -7.81 2.46
N MET A 78 -5.20 -6.82 1.62
CA MET A 78 -4.02 -6.82 0.75
C MET A 78 -2.74 -6.75 1.58
N HIS A 79 -2.68 -5.84 2.55
CA HIS A 79 -1.49 -5.70 3.38
C HIS A 79 -1.18 -6.97 4.17
N ARG A 80 -2.22 -7.62 4.71
CA ARG A 80 -2.06 -8.86 5.49
C ARG A 80 -1.80 -10.10 4.65
N PHE A 81 -2.56 -10.32 3.57
CA PHE A 81 -2.57 -11.60 2.85
C PHE A 81 -1.88 -11.57 1.49
N LEU A 82 -1.79 -10.40 0.84
CA LEU A 82 -1.16 -10.27 -0.47
C LEU A 82 0.29 -9.78 -0.35
N TYR A 83 0.55 -8.82 0.53
CA TYR A 83 1.86 -8.16 0.66
C TYR A 83 2.77 -8.87 1.67
N HIS A 84 2.21 -9.41 2.75
CA HIS A 84 2.97 -10.10 3.80
C HIS A 84 2.89 -11.62 3.68
N LYS A 85 4.01 -12.27 4.03
CA LYS A 85 4.03 -13.67 4.48
C LYS A 85 3.84 -13.66 6.00
N ILE A 86 2.69 -14.13 6.47
CA ILE A 86 2.31 -14.01 7.90
C ILE A 86 3.24 -14.81 8.83
N GLU A 87 3.73 -15.96 8.37
CA GLU A 87 4.58 -16.85 9.17
C GLU A 87 6.08 -16.56 8.99
N ASP A 88 6.43 -15.70 8.04
CA ASP A 88 7.81 -15.51 7.60
C ASP A 88 8.11 -14.05 7.25
N ALA A 89 8.86 -13.37 8.11
CA ALA A 89 9.31 -12.00 7.85
C ALA A 89 10.48 -11.92 6.86
N THR A 90 11.02 -13.05 6.38
CA THR A 90 12.13 -13.03 5.40
C THR A 90 11.57 -12.82 4.00
N TYR A 91 11.77 -11.60 3.53
CA TYR A 91 11.47 -11.20 2.16
C TYR A 91 12.67 -11.57 1.29
N ASP A 92 12.68 -12.78 0.75
CA ASP A 92 13.89 -13.34 0.13
C ASP A 92 13.92 -13.06 -1.38
N THR A 93 12.81 -13.33 -2.08
CA THR A 93 12.62 -13.11 -3.53
C THR A 93 11.12 -13.16 -3.88
N GLY A 94 10.77 -12.85 -5.13
CA GLY A 94 9.45 -13.11 -5.70
C GLY A 94 8.45 -11.95 -5.59
N PHE A 95 7.17 -12.27 -5.79
CA PHE A 95 6.10 -11.27 -5.91
C PHE A 95 5.96 -10.40 -4.64
N GLN A 96 5.88 -11.02 -3.47
CA GLN A 96 5.75 -10.30 -2.18
C GLN A 96 6.97 -9.41 -1.90
N TYR A 97 8.18 -9.84 -2.31
CA TYR A 97 9.38 -9.00 -2.22
C TYR A 97 9.23 -7.71 -3.03
N ILE A 98 8.82 -7.83 -4.29
CA ILE A 98 8.67 -6.69 -5.21
C ILE A 98 7.57 -5.74 -4.74
N PHE A 99 6.45 -6.27 -4.23
CA PHE A 99 5.29 -5.47 -3.84
C PHE A 99 5.44 -4.77 -2.49
N HIS A 100 6.17 -5.37 -1.55
CA HIS A 100 6.22 -4.82 -0.19
C HIS A 100 7.50 -5.17 0.58
N GLY A 101 8.10 -6.33 0.35
CA GLY A 101 9.31 -6.75 1.07
C GLY A 101 10.51 -5.81 0.88
N ILE A 102 10.69 -5.29 -0.32
CA ILE A 102 11.75 -4.31 -0.63
C ILE A 102 11.58 -3.02 0.16
N HIS A 103 10.35 -2.62 0.47
CA HIS A 103 10.06 -1.47 1.31
C HIS A 103 10.42 -1.74 2.77
N HIS A 104 10.14 -2.94 3.29
CA HIS A 104 10.60 -3.33 4.64
C HIS A 104 12.12 -3.37 4.77
N GLU A 105 12.83 -3.80 3.72
CA GLU A 105 14.28 -3.85 3.70
C GLU A 105 14.92 -2.47 3.47
N TYR A 106 14.31 -1.62 2.64
CA TYR A 106 14.78 -0.28 2.25
C TYR A 106 13.72 0.81 2.50
N PRO A 107 13.29 1.06 3.75
CA PRO A 107 12.14 1.93 4.06
C PRO A 107 12.32 3.40 3.64
N ASN A 108 13.58 3.82 3.47
CA ASN A 108 13.91 5.18 3.07
C ASN A 108 14.02 5.38 1.55
N ASP A 109 13.99 4.32 0.75
CA ASP A 109 13.90 4.45 -0.71
C ASP A 109 12.61 5.19 -1.09
N LYS A 110 12.73 6.22 -1.93
CA LYS A 110 11.61 7.07 -2.33
C LYS A 110 10.91 6.54 -3.58
N THR A 111 11.57 5.67 -4.34
CA THR A 111 11.11 5.23 -5.66
C THR A 111 10.26 3.96 -5.61
N ARG A 112 10.30 3.23 -4.48
CA ARG A 112 9.66 1.91 -4.31
C ARG A 112 8.79 1.79 -3.06
N LEU A 113 8.29 2.94 -2.59
CA LEU A 113 7.35 2.98 -1.47
C LEU A 113 5.91 2.69 -1.91
N VAL A 114 5.57 3.10 -3.14
CA VAL A 114 4.24 2.95 -3.72
C VAL A 114 4.26 1.91 -4.83
N LEU A 115 3.11 1.30 -5.11
CA LEU A 115 3.01 0.40 -6.24
C LEU A 115 3.32 1.15 -7.54
N PRO A 116 4.15 0.56 -8.41
CA PRO A 116 4.43 1.18 -9.70
C PRO A 116 3.20 1.23 -10.61
N VAL A 117 3.22 2.12 -11.60
CA VAL A 117 2.08 2.42 -12.49
C VAL A 117 1.43 1.15 -13.08
N ILE A 118 2.21 0.26 -13.69
CA ILE A 118 1.66 -0.92 -14.37
C ILE A 118 1.00 -1.90 -13.37
N PRO A 119 1.68 -2.35 -12.30
CA PRO A 119 1.03 -3.13 -11.25
C PRO A 119 -0.23 -2.47 -10.67
N SER A 120 -0.18 -1.16 -10.44
CA SER A 120 -1.32 -0.40 -9.91
C SER A 120 -2.52 -0.43 -10.87
N LEU A 121 -2.30 -0.22 -12.16
CA LEU A 121 -3.35 -0.28 -13.19
C LEU A 121 -3.93 -1.69 -13.34
N LEU A 122 -3.09 -2.72 -13.29
CA LEU A 122 -3.54 -4.10 -13.37
C LEU A 122 -4.48 -4.45 -12.20
N ILE A 123 -4.06 -4.12 -10.97
CA ILE A 123 -4.87 -4.35 -9.77
C ILE A 123 -6.16 -3.54 -9.82
N ALA A 124 -6.10 -2.25 -10.19
CA ALA A 124 -7.28 -1.41 -10.32
C ALA A 124 -8.26 -1.94 -11.38
N SER A 125 -7.75 -2.49 -12.50
CA SER A 125 -8.58 -3.10 -13.55
C SER A 125 -9.27 -4.38 -13.07
N ILE A 126 -8.57 -5.20 -12.28
CA ILE A 126 -9.16 -6.40 -11.66
C ILE A 126 -10.28 -6.00 -10.69
N PHE A 127 -10.04 -5.05 -9.80
CA PHE A 127 -11.06 -4.55 -8.88
C PHE A 127 -12.24 -3.93 -9.62
N PHE A 128 -12.00 -3.10 -10.63
CA PHE A 128 -13.06 -2.55 -11.47
C PHE A 128 -13.90 -3.66 -12.11
N GLY A 129 -13.26 -4.70 -12.67
CA GLY A 129 -13.95 -5.85 -13.23
C GLY A 129 -14.82 -6.58 -12.21
N ILE A 130 -14.29 -6.83 -11.00
CA ILE A 130 -15.04 -7.44 -9.89
C ILE A 130 -16.25 -6.59 -9.53
N PHE A 131 -16.07 -5.28 -9.37
CA PHE A 131 -17.16 -4.36 -9.04
C PHE A 131 -18.19 -4.34 -10.17
N TYR A 132 -17.75 -4.24 -11.42
CA TYR A 132 -18.65 -4.23 -12.57
C TYR A 132 -19.48 -5.53 -12.66
N LEU A 133 -18.88 -6.69 -12.39
CA LEU A 133 -19.62 -7.95 -12.33
C LEU A 133 -20.63 -7.98 -11.18
N ALA A 134 -20.29 -7.38 -10.02
CA ALA A 134 -21.14 -7.39 -8.83
C ALA A 134 -22.30 -6.37 -8.88
N MET A 135 -22.07 -5.18 -9.45
CA MET A 135 -23.02 -4.05 -9.39
C MET A 135 -23.27 -3.37 -10.75
N GLY A 136 -22.74 -3.90 -11.85
CA GLY A 136 -22.92 -3.37 -13.20
C GLY A 136 -22.47 -1.92 -13.31
N LYS A 137 -23.33 -1.09 -13.91
CA LYS A 137 -23.06 0.34 -14.14
C LYS A 137 -22.70 1.13 -12.89
N PHE A 138 -23.12 0.71 -11.69
CA PHE A 138 -22.79 1.42 -10.45
C PHE A 138 -21.29 1.40 -10.13
N ALA A 139 -20.54 0.45 -10.71
CA ALA A 139 -19.10 0.36 -10.59
C ALA A 139 -18.37 1.61 -11.13
N PHE A 140 -18.97 2.33 -12.08
CA PHE A 140 -18.39 3.56 -12.62
C PHE A 140 -18.40 4.73 -11.62
N ALA A 141 -19.26 4.72 -10.60
CA ALA A 141 -19.23 5.69 -9.49
C ALA A 141 -18.53 5.14 -8.24
N PHE A 142 -18.64 3.83 -8.00
CA PHE A 142 -18.00 3.16 -6.87
C PHE A 142 -16.47 3.09 -7.01
N SER A 143 -15.96 2.66 -8.17
CA SER A 143 -14.52 2.45 -8.40
C SER A 143 -13.69 3.74 -8.24
N PRO A 144 -14.15 4.92 -8.69
CA PRO A 144 -13.52 6.20 -8.37
C PRO A 144 -13.33 6.42 -6.86
N GLY A 145 -14.37 6.15 -6.07
CA GLY A 145 -14.26 6.21 -4.61
C GLY A 145 -13.18 5.28 -4.07
N PHE A 146 -13.19 4.04 -4.55
CA PHE A 146 -12.21 3.01 -4.15
C PHE A 146 -10.77 3.43 -4.47
N VAL A 147 -10.48 3.92 -5.69
CA VAL A 147 -9.12 4.35 -6.05
C VAL A 147 -8.70 5.64 -5.36
N VAL A 148 -9.64 6.55 -5.04
CA VAL A 148 -9.34 7.72 -4.21
C VAL A 148 -9.02 7.30 -2.77
N GLY A 149 -9.69 6.28 -2.24
CA GLY A 149 -9.32 5.64 -0.98
C GLY A 149 -7.88 5.11 -1.01
N TYR A 150 -7.49 4.46 -2.12
CA TYR A 150 -6.11 4.02 -2.34
C TYR A 150 -5.10 5.17 -2.36
N CYS A 151 -5.41 6.28 -3.05
CA CYS A 151 -4.57 7.48 -3.04
C CYS A 151 -4.40 8.07 -1.63
N ALA A 152 -5.47 8.08 -0.82
CA ALA A 152 -5.40 8.51 0.57
C ALA A 152 -4.47 7.58 1.39
N TYR A 153 -4.58 6.26 1.22
CA TYR A 153 -3.67 5.29 1.81
C TYR A 153 -2.21 5.54 1.43
N MET A 154 -1.92 5.69 0.14
CA MET A 154 -0.55 5.96 -0.34
C MET A 154 0.00 7.25 0.27
N THR A 155 -0.82 8.30 0.34
CA THR A 155 -0.42 9.59 0.92
C THR A 155 -0.09 9.42 2.40
N VAL A 156 -0.97 8.79 3.18
CA VAL A 156 -0.73 8.51 4.60
C VAL A 156 0.54 7.68 4.78
N HIS A 157 0.69 6.59 4.03
CA HIS A 157 1.85 5.70 4.08
C HIS A 157 3.15 6.43 3.73
N TYR A 158 3.12 7.29 2.70
CA TYR A 158 4.26 8.12 2.34
C TYR A 158 4.61 9.10 3.46
N THR A 159 3.61 9.81 3.99
CA THR A 159 3.81 10.79 5.06
C THR A 159 4.42 10.16 6.31
N ILE A 160 3.93 9.00 6.77
CA ILE A 160 4.44 8.37 8.00
C ILE A 160 5.89 7.89 7.89
N HIS A 161 6.37 7.58 6.68
CA HIS A 161 7.77 7.22 6.45
C HIS A 161 8.68 8.41 6.19
N LYS A 162 8.18 9.48 5.56
CA LYS A 162 9.03 10.56 5.06
C LYS A 162 8.97 11.86 5.87
N VAL A 163 7.95 12.03 6.71
CA VAL A 163 7.76 13.24 7.51
C VAL A 163 8.01 12.91 8.99
N PRO A 164 8.73 13.78 9.74
CA PRO A 164 8.91 13.60 11.17
C PRO A 164 7.57 13.49 11.90
N SER A 165 7.49 12.54 12.83
CA SER A 165 6.29 12.33 13.62
C SER A 165 5.95 13.57 14.46
N PRO A 166 4.69 14.05 14.45
CA PRO A 166 4.26 15.13 15.33
C PRO A 166 4.28 14.68 16.80
N LYS A 167 4.46 15.61 17.74
CA LYS A 167 4.56 15.25 19.18
C LYS A 167 3.25 14.71 19.78
N ARG A 168 2.09 15.22 19.34
CA ARG A 168 0.77 14.92 19.96
C ARG A 168 -0.08 13.90 19.19
N PHE A 169 0.09 13.79 17.87
CA PHE A 169 -0.76 12.95 17.01
C PHE A 169 0.07 11.93 16.22
N ASN A 170 0.93 11.18 16.94
CA ASN A 170 1.88 10.23 16.36
C ASN A 170 1.36 8.79 16.23
N PHE A 171 0.05 8.59 16.39
CA PHE A 171 -0.54 7.25 16.40
C PHE A 171 -0.11 6.45 15.15
N TRP A 172 -0.31 7.00 13.94
CA TRP A 172 0.02 6.31 12.69
C TRP A 172 1.51 5.98 12.56
N TRP A 173 2.39 6.92 12.88
CA TRP A 173 3.84 6.71 12.90
C TRP A 173 4.22 5.56 13.83
N ARG A 174 3.72 5.58 15.07
CA ARG A 174 4.02 4.55 16.06
C ARG A 174 3.44 3.21 15.65
N PHE A 175 2.18 3.19 15.22
CA PHE A 175 1.45 1.97 14.86
C PHE A 175 2.14 1.26 13.69
N HIS A 176 2.47 1.99 12.64
CA HIS A 176 3.15 1.44 11.49
C HIS A 176 4.65 1.14 11.75
N SER A 177 5.30 1.88 12.65
CA SER A 177 6.66 1.53 13.09
C SER A 177 6.69 0.21 13.87
N ILE A 178 5.65 -0.10 14.66
CA ILE A 178 5.55 -1.39 15.33
C ILE A 178 5.48 -2.51 14.29
N HIS A 179 4.68 -2.34 13.25
CA HIS A 179 4.58 -3.28 12.14
C HIS A 179 5.94 -3.55 11.48
N HIS A 180 6.69 -2.50 11.13
CA HIS A 180 8.01 -2.64 10.49
C HIS A 180 9.10 -3.23 11.40
N TYR A 181 9.14 -2.82 12.68
CA TYR A 181 10.34 -3.01 13.51
C TYR A 181 10.14 -3.94 14.70
N GLN A 182 8.92 -4.38 14.98
CA GLN A 182 8.62 -5.21 16.16
C GLN A 182 7.73 -6.41 15.85
N GLN A 183 6.62 -6.21 15.13
CA GLN A 183 5.58 -7.22 14.93
C GLN A 183 5.09 -7.25 13.48
N HIS A 184 5.81 -7.96 12.61
CA HIS A 184 5.51 -8.07 11.17
C HIS A 184 4.13 -8.69 10.85
N ASP A 185 3.53 -9.36 11.83
CA ASP A 185 2.27 -10.09 11.73
C ASP A 185 1.09 -9.35 12.39
N ARG A 186 1.28 -8.07 12.73
CA ARG A 186 0.30 -7.19 13.40
C ARG A 186 0.33 -5.78 12.78
N ALA A 187 -0.66 -4.96 13.13
CA ALA A 187 -0.77 -3.57 12.69
C ALA A 187 -0.74 -3.41 11.16
N PHE A 188 -1.61 -4.15 10.47
CA PHE A 188 -1.73 -4.09 9.01
C PHE A 188 -2.51 -2.86 8.53
N GLY A 189 -3.33 -2.25 9.37
CA GLY A 189 -3.98 -0.97 9.05
C GLY A 189 -2.97 0.17 9.02
N VAL A 190 -2.85 0.84 7.87
CA VAL A 190 -2.00 2.02 7.70
C VAL A 190 -2.83 3.30 7.82
N THR A 191 -4.03 3.33 7.25
CA THR A 191 -4.97 4.46 7.37
C THR A 191 -5.85 4.37 8.63
N SER A 192 -6.12 3.16 9.11
CA SER A 192 -7.01 2.91 10.24
C SER A 192 -6.75 1.58 10.94
N PRO A 193 -6.78 1.49 12.29
CA PRO A 193 -6.67 0.22 13.01
C PRO A 193 -8.00 -0.54 13.09
N ILE A 194 -9.08 -0.04 12.46
CA ILE A 194 -10.42 -0.65 12.58
C ILE A 194 -10.39 -2.14 12.26
N TRP A 195 -9.76 -2.52 11.15
CA TRP A 195 -9.70 -3.92 10.74
C TRP A 195 -8.72 -4.75 11.59
N ASP A 196 -7.67 -4.13 12.15
CA ASP A 196 -6.83 -4.80 13.15
C ASP A 196 -7.60 -5.11 14.44
N MET A 197 -8.53 -4.24 14.84
CA MET A 197 -9.41 -4.50 15.99
C MET A 197 -10.41 -5.62 15.65
N VAL A 198 -11.05 -5.56 14.49
CA VAL A 198 -12.06 -6.54 14.03
C VAL A 198 -11.45 -7.94 13.88
N PHE A 199 -10.30 -8.05 13.24
CA PHE A 199 -9.66 -9.34 12.94
C PHE A 199 -8.58 -9.73 13.97
N GLY A 200 -8.51 -9.00 15.09
CA GLY A 200 -7.64 -9.33 16.21
C GLY A 200 -6.15 -9.30 15.88
N THR A 201 -5.69 -8.35 15.05
CA THR A 201 -4.27 -8.11 14.70
C THR A 201 -3.71 -6.82 15.27
N MET A 202 -4.34 -6.26 16.30
CA MET A 202 -3.76 -5.16 17.09
C MET A 202 -2.40 -5.57 17.69
N PRO A 203 -1.42 -4.64 17.78
CA PRO A 203 -0.16 -4.88 18.45
C PRO A 203 -0.30 -5.38 19.88
N GLU A 204 0.50 -6.39 20.22
CA GLU A 204 0.56 -6.91 21.57
C GLU A 204 1.66 -6.23 22.38
N LYS A 205 1.38 -5.90 23.64
CA LYS A 205 2.37 -5.26 24.51
C LYS A 205 3.54 -6.22 24.76
N ASN A 206 4.77 -5.71 24.64
CA ASN A 206 6.03 -6.43 24.89
C ASN A 206 6.30 -7.64 23.97
N ARG A 207 5.54 -7.81 22.87
CA ARG A 207 5.80 -8.85 21.87
C ARG A 207 6.74 -8.34 20.77
N LYS A 208 7.71 -9.16 20.40
CA LYS A 208 8.56 -8.96 19.23
C LYS A 208 8.61 -10.25 18.41
N THR A 209 8.28 -10.17 17.13
CA THR A 209 8.41 -11.28 16.18
C THR A 209 9.64 -11.15 15.30
N VAL A 210 10.18 -9.93 15.17
CA VAL A 210 11.36 -9.66 14.37
C VAL A 210 12.51 -9.14 15.23
N ASN A 211 13.73 -9.50 14.82
CA ASN A 211 14.97 -8.94 15.34
C ASN A 211 15.67 -8.20 14.20
N ILE A 212 15.68 -6.87 14.28
CA ILE A 212 16.19 -5.98 13.23
C ILE A 212 17.71 -5.89 13.31
N SER A 213 18.38 -6.24 12.23
CA SER A 213 19.80 -6.01 12.02
C SER A 213 19.99 -4.84 11.07
N TYR A 214 20.36 -3.67 11.60
CA TYR A 214 20.71 -2.53 10.77
C TYR A 214 22.02 -2.78 10.02
N LYS A 215 22.01 -2.61 8.70
CA LYS A 215 23.15 -2.80 7.84
C LYS A 215 23.41 -1.52 7.04
N LYS A 216 24.69 -1.15 6.92
CA LYS A 216 25.16 -0.21 5.89
C LYS A 216 25.63 -1.07 4.73
N ARG A 217 25.11 -0.85 3.53
CA ARG A 217 25.59 -1.59 2.36
C ARG A 217 27.04 -1.20 2.12
N HIS A 218 27.97 -2.15 2.22
CA HIS A 218 29.31 -1.94 1.69
C HIS A 218 29.18 -1.77 0.18
N SER A 219 29.77 -0.70 -0.35
CA SER A 219 30.00 -0.53 -1.77
C SER A 219 30.89 -1.69 -2.24
N GLU A 220 30.31 -2.80 -2.69
CA GLU A 220 31.06 -3.74 -3.51
C GLU A 220 31.16 -3.16 -4.92
N PRO A 221 32.37 -3.15 -5.52
CA PRO A 221 32.59 -2.59 -6.83
C PRO A 221 31.85 -3.42 -7.86
N ASN A 222 31.18 -2.75 -8.80
CA ASN A 222 30.53 -3.41 -9.94
C ASN A 222 31.55 -4.31 -10.66
N GLY A 223 31.30 -5.61 -10.66
CA GLY A 223 31.86 -6.56 -11.63
C GLY A 223 31.00 -6.62 -12.88
#